data_AF-A0A2D5XNJ5-F1
#
_entry.id   AF-A0A2D5XNJ5-F1
#
_cell.length_a   1.000
_cell.length_b   1.000
_cell.length_c   1.000
_cell.angle_alpha   90.00
_cell.angle_beta   90.00
_cell.angle_gamma   90.00
#
_symmetry.space_group_name_H-M   'P 1'
#
loop_
_entity.id
_entity.type
_entity.pdbx_description
1 polymer ?
#
loop_
_entity_poly.entity_id
_entity_poly.type
_entity_poly.pdbx_seq_one_letter_code
_entity_poly.pdbx_strand_id
1 'polypeptide(L)'
;MMHTLFVLLVCPAAASIGSPSLIPAPTPILIQDEEEKPDKREEIKQLVDAFGNHIKKRGDEDRQALAVVDTMLGEWDNCGPKDRKSIVRILSRSLNEKRRADKDGRPNNMLFVAVAVAMGRMGPDSAPELMKWIGHKKHRKDILLQRHLVLALGKTIDKKGRKLLTDLLVHKDPPIQAAAAEALGNYRKEDQKIRKEIFEEILKVLNSAYNAKEGASTDREAQERYDVIAAPMITTMQGLSGATVRTPNDWRSWWNDNKRKKWDDV
;
A
#
# COMPACT_ATOMS: atom_id res chain seq x y z
N MET A 1 52.92 45.68 -63.83
CA MET A 1 53.70 44.81 -64.74
C MET A 1 53.12 43.41 -64.66
N MET A 2 52.79 42.86 -65.84
CA MET A 2 52.77 41.44 -66.24
C MET A 2 52.04 40.42 -65.32
N HIS A 3 50.91 39.88 -65.80
CA HIS A 3 50.77 38.51 -66.36
C HIS A 3 50.89 37.43 -65.24
N THR A 4 49.99 36.46 -65.07
CA THR A 4 49.47 35.56 -66.10
C THR A 4 48.26 34.78 -65.58
N LEU A 5 47.31 34.62 -66.51
CA LEU A 5 46.18 33.71 -66.59
C LEU A 5 46.54 32.24 -66.29
N PHE A 6 45.66 31.49 -65.62
CA PHE A 6 45.39 30.10 -66.02
C PHE A 6 43.91 29.73 -65.80
N VAL A 7 43.28 29.35 -66.90
CA VAL A 7 41.89 28.93 -67.07
C VAL A 7 41.85 27.41 -67.16
N LEU A 8 40.88 26.77 -66.51
CA LEU A 8 40.34 25.42 -66.83
C LEU A 8 38.99 25.32 -66.09
N LEU A 9 37.87 25.71 -66.71
CA LEU A 9 36.93 24.86 -67.47
C LEU A 9 36.35 23.69 -66.65
N VAL A 10 35.03 23.70 -66.41
CA VAL A 10 34.07 22.59 -66.70
C VAL A 10 32.64 22.97 -66.24
N CYS A 11 31.73 22.93 -67.23
CA CYS A 11 30.28 22.67 -67.29
C CYS A 11 29.23 23.32 -66.35
N PRO A 12 28.07 23.74 -66.92
CA PRO A 12 26.89 24.19 -66.17
C PRO A 12 25.93 23.02 -65.87
N ALA A 13 25.35 23.00 -64.68
CA ALA A 13 24.21 22.12 -64.37
C ALA A 13 23.07 22.93 -63.74
N ALA A 14 21.88 22.65 -64.25
CA ALA A 14 20.62 23.37 -64.09
C ALA A 14 20.21 23.67 -62.64
N ALA A 15 19.67 24.88 -62.46
CA ALA A 15 18.90 25.25 -61.28
C ALA A 15 17.59 24.45 -61.23
N SER A 16 17.44 23.62 -60.21
CA SER A 16 16.16 23.00 -59.84
C SER A 16 15.44 23.93 -58.87
N ILE A 17 14.20 24.29 -59.22
CA ILE A 17 13.29 25.09 -58.41
C ILE A 17 12.82 24.21 -57.25
N GLY A 18 13.28 24.51 -56.03
CA GLY A 18 12.85 23.83 -54.81
C GLY A 18 11.37 24.09 -54.53
N SER A 19 10.59 23.02 -54.49
CA SER A 19 9.18 23.00 -54.09
C SER A 19 8.99 23.51 -52.66
N PRO A 20 7.85 24.17 -52.35
CA PRO A 20 7.54 24.62 -51.00
C PRO A 20 7.27 23.42 -50.08
N SER A 21 8.00 23.37 -48.97
CA SER A 21 7.87 22.33 -47.93
C SER A 21 6.54 22.51 -47.20
N LEU A 22 5.62 21.54 -47.38
CA LEU A 22 4.40 21.44 -46.60
C LEU A 22 4.76 21.03 -45.16
N ILE A 23 4.41 21.88 -44.20
CA ILE A 23 4.47 21.55 -42.77
C ILE A 23 3.41 20.47 -42.51
N PRO A 24 3.77 19.28 -41.99
CA PRO A 24 2.79 18.27 -41.64
C PRO A 24 1.97 18.76 -40.44
N ALA A 25 0.64 18.78 -40.60
CA ALA A 25 -0.30 19.07 -39.53
C ALA A 25 -0.10 18.08 -38.37
N PRO A 26 -0.28 18.52 -37.11
CA PRO A 26 -0.17 17.64 -35.96
C PRO A 26 -1.28 16.58 -36.04
N THR A 27 -0.87 15.33 -36.15
CA THR A 27 -1.76 14.16 -36.05
C THR A 27 -2.43 14.18 -34.67
N PRO A 28 -3.77 14.10 -34.59
CA PRO A 28 -4.45 13.98 -33.32
C PRO A 28 -4.02 12.64 -32.68
N ILE A 29 -3.44 12.72 -31.48
CA ILE A 29 -3.18 11.55 -30.64
C ILE A 29 -4.56 10.98 -30.26
N LEU A 30 -4.93 9.88 -30.92
CA LEU A 30 -5.99 9.00 -30.46
C LEU A 30 -5.62 8.55 -29.05
N ILE A 31 -6.36 9.04 -28.06
CA ILE A 31 -6.45 8.42 -26.75
C ILE A 31 -6.89 6.98 -27.02
N GLN A 32 -5.98 6.03 -26.83
CA GLN A 32 -6.37 4.62 -26.76
C GLN A 32 -7.23 4.49 -25.51
N ASP A 33 -8.53 4.33 -25.72
CA ASP A 33 -9.46 3.93 -24.66
C ASP A 33 -8.85 2.71 -23.96
N GLU A 34 -8.61 2.80 -22.64
CA GLU A 34 -8.31 1.62 -21.84
C GLU A 34 -9.45 0.62 -22.09
N GLU A 35 -9.16 -0.53 -22.71
CA GLU A 35 -10.15 -1.57 -22.93
C GLU A 35 -10.88 -1.85 -21.61
N GLU A 36 -12.20 -1.57 -21.58
CA GLU A 36 -13.02 -1.83 -20.42
C GLU A 36 -12.94 -3.33 -20.09
N LYS A 37 -12.30 -3.65 -18.97
CA LYS A 37 -12.12 -5.03 -18.51
C LYS A 37 -13.48 -5.72 -18.40
N PRO A 38 -13.56 -7.02 -18.74
CA PRO A 38 -14.81 -7.77 -18.68
C PRO A 38 -15.39 -7.74 -17.25
N ASP A 39 -16.67 -7.43 -17.16
CA ASP A 39 -17.40 -7.30 -15.90
C ASP A 39 -18.61 -8.26 -15.87
N LYS A 40 -18.99 -8.70 -14.66
CA LYS A 40 -20.05 -9.72 -14.44
C LYS A 40 -19.72 -11.06 -15.09
N ARG A 41 -18.46 -11.48 -15.07
CA ARG A 41 -18.04 -12.80 -15.60
C ARG A 41 -18.70 -13.92 -14.80
N GLU A 42 -19.29 -14.90 -15.49
CA GLU A 42 -19.92 -16.05 -14.83
C GLU A 42 -18.90 -16.88 -14.05
N GLU A 43 -17.65 -16.96 -14.53
CA GLU A 43 -16.53 -17.62 -13.83
C GLU A 43 -16.25 -16.98 -12.47
N ILE A 44 -16.24 -15.63 -12.38
CA ILE A 44 -16.03 -14.92 -11.11
C ILE A 44 -17.21 -15.16 -10.16
N LYS A 45 -18.43 -15.17 -10.69
CA LYS A 45 -19.61 -15.52 -9.90
C LYS A 45 -19.52 -16.95 -9.35
N GLN A 46 -19.07 -17.92 -10.16
CA GLN A 46 -18.83 -19.29 -9.70
C GLN A 46 -17.76 -19.35 -8.61
N LEU A 47 -16.66 -18.59 -8.72
CA LEU A 47 -15.66 -18.49 -7.65
C LEU A 47 -16.25 -17.90 -6.37
N VAL A 48 -17.02 -16.82 -6.48
CA VAL A 48 -17.70 -16.18 -5.35
C VAL A 48 -18.65 -17.16 -4.64
N ASP A 49 -19.43 -17.91 -5.41
CA ASP A 49 -20.36 -18.91 -4.89
C ASP A 49 -19.64 -20.11 -4.25
N ALA A 50 -18.56 -20.60 -4.89
CA ALA A 50 -17.72 -21.67 -4.36
C ALA A 50 -17.09 -21.28 -3.03
N PHE A 51 -16.47 -20.10 -2.94
CA PHE A 51 -15.94 -19.57 -1.70
C PHE A 51 -17.04 -19.44 -0.64
N GLY A 52 -18.20 -18.87 -1.02
CA GLY A 52 -19.37 -18.74 -0.17
C GLY A 52 -19.89 -20.07 0.40
N ASN A 53 -19.70 -21.18 -0.32
CA ASN A 53 -20.06 -22.51 0.15
C ASN A 53 -19.01 -23.09 1.10
N HIS A 54 -17.71 -22.94 0.80
CA HIS A 54 -16.64 -23.41 1.68
C HIS A 54 -16.66 -22.71 3.05
N ILE A 55 -16.87 -21.39 3.11
CA ILE A 55 -16.88 -20.65 4.39
C ILE A 55 -18.01 -21.08 5.34
N LYS A 56 -19.14 -21.57 4.80
CA LYS A 56 -20.27 -22.08 5.59
C LYS A 56 -19.95 -23.38 6.32
N LYS A 57 -18.87 -24.07 5.93
CA LYS A 57 -18.39 -25.32 6.55
C LYS A 57 -17.55 -25.09 7.81
N ARG A 58 -17.45 -23.83 8.26
CA ARG A 58 -16.97 -23.43 9.60
C ARG A 58 -15.56 -23.94 9.95
N GLY A 59 -14.69 -24.09 8.96
CA GLY A 59 -13.30 -24.52 9.13
C GLY A 59 -12.97 -25.83 8.42
N ASP A 60 -13.97 -26.68 8.19
CA ASP A 60 -13.73 -28.03 7.63
C ASP A 60 -13.17 -27.96 6.18
N GLU A 61 -13.52 -26.92 5.44
CA GLU A 61 -13.09 -26.70 4.05
C GLU A 61 -12.21 -25.45 3.89
N ASP A 62 -11.47 -25.06 4.93
CA ASP A 62 -10.60 -23.88 4.87
C ASP A 62 -9.53 -23.96 3.79
N ARG A 63 -8.96 -25.15 3.56
CA ARG A 63 -7.93 -25.32 2.54
C ARG A 63 -8.48 -25.08 1.15
N GLN A 64 -9.70 -25.53 0.89
CA GLN A 64 -10.43 -25.30 -0.34
C GLN A 64 -10.82 -23.81 -0.46
N ALA A 65 -11.29 -23.21 0.63
CA ALA A 65 -11.56 -21.77 0.67
C ALA A 65 -10.32 -20.94 0.33
N LEU A 66 -9.14 -21.30 0.87
CA LEU A 66 -7.86 -20.65 0.57
C LEU A 66 -7.48 -20.78 -0.92
N ALA A 67 -7.62 -21.98 -1.49
CA ALA A 67 -7.36 -22.17 -2.92
C ALA A 67 -8.26 -21.27 -3.79
N VAL A 68 -9.54 -21.10 -3.41
CA VAL A 68 -10.44 -20.17 -4.12
C VAL A 68 -10.02 -18.71 -3.95
N VAL A 69 -9.52 -18.31 -2.77
CA VAL A 69 -8.96 -16.96 -2.55
C VAL A 69 -7.75 -16.72 -3.47
N ASP A 70 -6.85 -17.69 -3.60
CA ASP A 70 -5.70 -17.58 -4.49
C ASP A 70 -6.11 -17.45 -5.96
N THR A 71 -7.12 -18.22 -6.40
CA THR A 71 -7.68 -18.07 -7.74
C THR A 71 -8.32 -16.70 -7.95
N MET A 72 -9.10 -16.20 -6.98
CA MET A 72 -9.68 -14.84 -7.05
C MET A 72 -8.59 -13.76 -7.15
N LEU A 73 -7.46 -13.94 -6.47
CA LEU A 73 -6.33 -13.03 -6.56
C LEU A 73 -5.66 -13.09 -7.93
N GLY A 74 -5.51 -14.28 -8.52
CA GLY A 74 -4.96 -14.46 -9.87
C GLY A 74 -5.81 -13.78 -10.95
N GLU A 75 -7.14 -13.78 -10.77
CA GLU A 75 -8.08 -13.16 -11.71
C GLU A 75 -8.31 -11.66 -11.46
N TRP A 76 -7.82 -11.11 -10.34
CA TRP A 76 -8.18 -9.77 -9.86
C TRP A 76 -7.91 -8.67 -10.89
N ASP A 77 -6.76 -8.73 -11.56
CA ASP A 77 -6.36 -7.72 -12.54
C ASP A 77 -7.21 -7.77 -13.81
N ASN A 78 -7.89 -8.89 -14.09
CA ASN A 78 -8.78 -9.08 -15.23
C ASN A 78 -10.26 -8.81 -14.89
N CYS A 79 -10.57 -8.46 -13.64
CA CYS A 79 -11.94 -8.22 -13.21
C CYS A 79 -12.37 -6.77 -13.44
N GLY A 80 -13.58 -6.60 -13.98
CA GLY A 80 -14.31 -5.34 -13.99
C GLY A 80 -14.84 -4.93 -12.60
N PRO A 81 -15.43 -3.73 -12.47
CA PRO A 81 -15.79 -3.15 -11.17
C PRO A 81 -16.80 -3.95 -10.33
N LYS A 82 -17.78 -4.65 -10.95
CA LYS A 82 -18.78 -5.43 -10.22
C LYS A 82 -18.22 -6.78 -9.78
N ASP A 83 -17.35 -7.37 -10.59
CA ASP A 83 -16.61 -8.59 -10.22
C ASP A 83 -15.72 -8.33 -9.00
N ARG A 84 -14.91 -7.27 -9.06
CA ARG A 84 -14.07 -6.80 -7.94
C ARG A 84 -14.89 -6.57 -6.67
N LYS A 85 -16.01 -5.85 -6.80
CA LYS A 85 -16.92 -5.58 -5.68
C LYS A 85 -17.53 -6.85 -5.10
N SER A 86 -17.83 -7.85 -5.92
CA SER A 86 -18.41 -9.12 -5.49
C SER A 86 -17.37 -9.97 -4.74
N ILE A 87 -16.14 -10.04 -5.26
CA ILE A 87 -15.00 -10.69 -4.61
C ILE A 87 -14.74 -10.04 -3.24
N VAL A 88 -14.51 -8.73 -3.18
CA VAL A 88 -14.24 -8.01 -1.93
C VAL A 88 -15.36 -8.22 -0.90
N ARG A 89 -16.62 -8.20 -1.34
CA ARG A 89 -17.77 -8.42 -0.47
C ARG A 89 -17.81 -9.83 0.11
N ILE A 90 -17.58 -10.87 -0.68
CA ILE A 90 -17.63 -12.25 -0.17
C ILE A 90 -16.44 -12.53 0.75
N LEU A 91 -15.26 -12.00 0.44
CA LEU A 91 -14.10 -12.03 1.32
C LEU A 91 -14.41 -11.36 2.67
N SER A 92 -14.92 -10.13 2.66
CA SER A 92 -15.36 -9.43 3.88
C SER A 92 -16.43 -10.21 4.66
N ARG A 93 -17.38 -10.84 3.95
CA ARG A 93 -18.42 -11.67 4.58
C ARG A 93 -17.83 -12.84 5.34
N SER A 94 -16.75 -13.47 4.87
CA SER A 94 -16.12 -14.59 5.58
C SER A 94 -15.76 -14.25 7.03
N LEU A 95 -15.34 -13.01 7.31
CA LEU A 95 -15.00 -12.53 8.65
C LEU A 95 -16.22 -12.49 9.60
N ASN A 96 -17.45 -12.65 9.10
CA ASN A 96 -18.64 -12.81 9.95
C ASN A 96 -18.91 -14.25 10.39
N GLU A 97 -18.31 -15.23 9.71
CA GLU A 97 -18.65 -16.65 9.90
C GLU A 97 -18.18 -17.18 11.25
N LYS A 98 -18.99 -18.07 11.83
CA LYS A 98 -18.59 -18.78 13.05
C LYS A 98 -17.55 -19.81 12.69
N ARG A 99 -16.46 -19.85 13.46
CA ARG A 99 -15.33 -20.75 13.27
C ARG A 99 -15.31 -21.74 14.41
N ARG A 100 -15.07 -23.02 14.10
CA ARG A 100 -14.74 -24.00 15.14
C ARG A 100 -13.36 -23.65 15.70
N ALA A 101 -13.21 -23.83 17.00
CA ALA A 101 -11.89 -23.80 17.60
C ALA A 101 -11.06 -24.98 17.03
N ASP A 102 -9.75 -24.81 16.98
CA ASP A 102 -8.85 -25.92 16.73
C ASP A 102 -8.84 -26.92 17.89
N LYS A 103 -8.02 -27.97 17.77
CA LYS A 103 -7.91 -29.03 18.78
C LYS A 103 -7.47 -28.52 20.16
N ASP A 104 -6.82 -27.35 20.21
CA ASP A 104 -6.32 -26.72 21.42
C ASP A 104 -7.30 -25.67 21.98
N GLY A 105 -8.52 -25.60 21.43
CA GLY A 105 -9.53 -24.62 21.84
C GLY A 105 -9.24 -23.19 21.35
N ARG A 106 -8.25 -22.99 20.48
CA ARG A 106 -7.91 -21.67 19.94
C ARG A 106 -8.80 -21.35 18.75
N PRO A 107 -9.22 -20.09 18.57
CA PRO A 107 -9.96 -19.68 17.38
C PRO A 107 -9.18 -19.98 16.08
N ASN A 108 -9.73 -20.81 15.19
CA ASN A 108 -9.13 -21.04 13.87
C ASN A 108 -9.37 -19.85 12.94
N ASN A 109 -8.40 -18.92 12.96
CA ASN A 109 -8.46 -17.66 12.24
C ASN A 109 -7.55 -17.61 11.01
N MET A 110 -7.01 -18.76 10.58
CA MET A 110 -6.13 -18.86 9.40
C MET A 110 -6.79 -18.27 8.15
N LEU A 111 -8.04 -18.65 7.87
CA LEU A 111 -8.78 -18.11 6.73
C LEU A 111 -8.96 -16.58 6.84
N PHE A 112 -9.24 -16.07 8.04
CA PHE A 112 -9.45 -14.64 8.25
C PHE A 112 -8.17 -13.83 8.00
N VAL A 113 -7.03 -14.35 8.45
CA VAL A 113 -5.73 -13.77 8.19
C VAL A 113 -5.43 -13.78 6.68
N ALA A 114 -5.66 -14.89 5.99
CA ALA A 114 -5.45 -15.00 4.55
C ALA A 114 -6.35 -14.03 3.76
N VAL A 115 -7.63 -13.94 4.14
CA VAL A 115 -8.58 -12.99 3.57
C VAL A 115 -8.13 -11.55 3.76
N ALA A 116 -7.66 -11.17 4.96
CA ALA A 116 -7.12 -9.83 5.18
C ALA A 116 -5.92 -9.55 4.27
N VAL A 117 -4.99 -10.51 4.15
CA VAL A 117 -3.82 -10.38 3.26
C VAL A 117 -4.24 -10.24 1.79
N ALA A 118 -5.20 -11.05 1.34
CA ALA A 118 -5.74 -10.99 -0.02
C ALA A 118 -6.37 -9.62 -0.31
N MET A 119 -7.23 -9.14 0.60
CA MET A 119 -7.82 -7.81 0.48
C MET A 119 -6.75 -6.72 0.39
N GLY A 120 -5.67 -6.79 1.18
CA GLY A 120 -4.56 -5.84 1.06
C GLY A 120 -3.89 -5.84 -0.32
N ARG A 121 -3.82 -6.99 -1.01
CA ARG A 121 -3.28 -7.10 -2.38
C ARG A 121 -4.24 -6.58 -3.45
N MET A 122 -5.54 -6.53 -3.15
CA MET A 122 -6.57 -6.02 -4.05
C MET A 122 -6.61 -4.48 -4.14
N GLY A 123 -5.77 -3.79 -3.37
CA GLY A 123 -5.60 -2.34 -3.47
C GLY A 123 -6.77 -1.55 -2.88
N PRO A 124 -7.00 -0.30 -3.34
CA PRO A 124 -7.99 0.62 -2.76
C PRO A 124 -9.43 0.08 -2.71
N ASP A 125 -9.81 -0.81 -3.65
CA ASP A 125 -11.16 -1.38 -3.76
C ASP A 125 -11.59 -2.13 -2.49
N SER A 126 -10.62 -2.67 -1.73
CA SER A 126 -10.89 -3.43 -0.51
C SER A 126 -10.83 -2.59 0.77
N ALA A 127 -10.27 -1.37 0.70
CA ALA A 127 -9.99 -0.53 1.87
C ALA A 127 -11.24 -0.24 2.73
N PRO A 128 -12.43 0.06 2.16
CA PRO A 128 -13.64 0.29 2.96
C PRO A 128 -14.03 -0.91 3.82
N GLU A 129 -13.90 -2.12 3.29
CA GLU A 129 -14.22 -3.34 4.03
C GLU A 129 -13.14 -3.65 5.07
N LEU A 130 -11.85 -3.42 4.79
CA LEU A 130 -10.79 -3.56 5.80
C LEU A 130 -11.02 -2.61 6.99
N MET A 131 -11.31 -1.33 6.74
CA MET A 131 -11.57 -0.33 7.78
C MET A 131 -12.75 -0.71 8.67
N LYS A 132 -13.79 -1.34 8.13
CA LYS A 132 -14.95 -1.82 8.89
C LYS A 132 -14.59 -2.92 9.90
N TRP A 133 -13.57 -3.72 9.63
CA TRP A 133 -13.18 -4.87 10.45
C TRP A 133 -12.12 -4.55 11.50
N ILE A 134 -11.33 -3.51 11.29
CA ILE A 134 -10.38 -2.99 12.26
C ILE A 134 -11.16 -2.45 13.47
N GLY A 135 -10.81 -2.91 14.67
CA GLY A 135 -11.49 -2.58 15.93
C GLY A 135 -12.89 -3.19 16.09
N HIS A 136 -13.38 -3.98 15.13
CA HIS A 136 -14.74 -4.49 15.16
C HIS A 136 -14.96 -5.43 16.36
N LYS A 137 -16.10 -5.31 17.04
CA LYS A 137 -16.41 -6.01 18.31
C LYS A 137 -16.22 -7.53 18.28
N LYS A 138 -16.39 -8.17 17.13
CA LYS A 138 -16.18 -9.62 16.95
C LYS A 138 -14.71 -10.03 17.06
N HIS A 139 -13.81 -9.17 16.58
CA HIS A 139 -12.40 -9.51 16.34
C HIS A 139 -11.42 -8.62 17.11
N ARG A 140 -11.89 -7.59 17.81
CA ARG A 140 -11.03 -6.64 18.55
C ARG A 140 -10.12 -7.26 19.62
N LYS A 141 -10.44 -8.48 20.08
CA LYS A 141 -9.62 -9.24 21.05
C LYS A 141 -8.61 -10.17 20.37
N ASP A 142 -8.79 -10.44 19.08
CA ASP A 142 -7.83 -11.20 18.28
C ASP A 142 -6.78 -10.25 17.73
N ILE A 143 -5.75 -10.02 18.53
CA ILE A 143 -4.66 -9.10 18.20
C ILE A 143 -3.93 -9.55 16.93
N LEU A 144 -3.84 -10.85 16.67
CA LEU A 144 -3.18 -11.38 15.48
C LEU A 144 -3.96 -10.99 14.22
N LEU A 145 -5.27 -11.20 14.19
CA LEU A 145 -6.10 -10.79 13.06
C LEU A 145 -6.13 -9.26 12.91
N GLN A 146 -6.25 -8.51 14.01
CA GLN A 146 -6.24 -7.04 13.97
C GLN A 146 -4.93 -6.51 13.37
N ARG A 147 -3.78 -7.07 13.76
CA ARG A 147 -2.48 -6.73 13.13
C ARG A 147 -2.51 -6.96 11.62
N HIS A 148 -3.04 -8.09 11.15
CA HIS A 148 -3.11 -8.38 9.71
C HIS A 148 -4.06 -7.46 8.95
N LEU A 149 -5.20 -7.09 9.53
CA LEU A 149 -6.13 -6.13 8.95
C LEU A 149 -5.48 -4.74 8.80
N VAL A 150 -4.74 -4.30 9.82
CA VAL A 150 -4.01 -3.02 9.80
C VAL A 150 -2.90 -3.02 8.74
N LEU A 151 -2.09 -4.09 8.68
CA LEU A 151 -1.06 -4.24 7.65
C LEU A 151 -1.65 -4.30 6.24
N ALA A 152 -2.78 -5.00 6.06
CA ALA A 152 -3.49 -5.07 4.79
C ALA A 152 -3.99 -3.69 4.35
N LEU A 153 -4.53 -2.89 5.27
CA LEU A 153 -4.97 -1.51 4.97
C LEU A 153 -3.80 -0.63 4.53
N GLY A 154 -2.59 -0.83 5.06
CA GLY A 154 -1.39 -0.15 4.57
C GLY A 154 -1.10 -0.42 3.10
N LYS A 155 -1.32 -1.66 2.65
CA LYS A 155 -1.07 -2.08 1.26
C LYS A 155 -2.06 -1.51 0.26
N THR A 156 -3.24 -1.07 0.70
CA THR A 156 -4.22 -0.47 -0.21
C THR A 156 -3.87 0.96 -0.61
N ILE A 157 -2.98 1.63 0.13
CA ILE A 157 -2.58 3.04 -0.08
C ILE A 157 -3.81 3.97 -0.17
N ASP A 158 -4.89 3.63 0.54
CA ASP A 158 -6.12 4.43 0.54
C ASP A 158 -6.00 5.67 1.44
N LYS A 159 -6.47 6.83 0.96
CA LYS A 159 -6.39 8.10 1.70
C LYS A 159 -7.14 8.06 3.05
N LYS A 160 -8.32 7.44 3.10
CA LYS A 160 -9.08 7.31 4.37
C LYS A 160 -8.41 6.28 5.27
N GLY A 161 -7.88 5.21 4.68
CA GLY A 161 -7.04 4.22 5.32
C GLY A 161 -5.85 4.86 6.04
N ARG A 162 -5.10 5.75 5.37
CA ARG A 162 -4.00 6.51 5.97
C ARG A 162 -4.40 7.24 7.25
N LYS A 163 -5.56 7.91 7.24
CA LYS A 163 -6.06 8.61 8.43
C LYS A 163 -6.30 7.63 9.58
N LEU A 164 -7.00 6.52 9.33
CA LEU A 164 -7.22 5.48 10.33
C LEU A 164 -5.91 4.90 10.85
N LEU A 165 -4.93 4.63 9.98
CA LEU A 165 -3.61 4.13 10.38
C LEU A 165 -2.87 5.14 11.28
N THR A 166 -3.00 6.43 11.01
CA THR A 166 -2.44 7.50 11.85
C THR A 166 -3.10 7.49 13.23
N ASP A 167 -4.44 7.38 13.30
CA ASP A 167 -5.18 7.28 14.56
C ASP A 167 -4.77 6.05 15.39
N LEU A 168 -4.37 4.95 14.73
CA LEU A 168 -3.91 3.72 15.38
C LEU A 168 -2.47 3.80 15.94
N LEU A 169 -1.69 4.83 15.62
CA LEU A 169 -0.36 5.00 16.21
C LEU A 169 -0.40 5.17 17.73
N VAL A 170 -1.51 5.66 18.29
CA VAL A 170 -1.73 5.82 19.74
C VAL A 170 -2.63 4.72 20.33
N HIS A 171 -2.81 3.60 19.63
CA HIS A 171 -3.61 2.49 20.12
C HIS A 171 -3.06 1.90 21.42
N LYS A 172 -3.96 1.45 22.31
CA LYS A 172 -3.57 0.91 23.62
C LYS A 172 -2.66 -0.32 23.52
N ASP A 173 -2.88 -1.16 22.51
CA ASP A 173 -2.15 -2.42 22.30
C ASP A 173 -0.89 -2.16 21.45
N PRO A 174 0.34 -2.32 22.00
CA PRO A 174 1.58 -2.04 21.29
C PRO A 174 1.74 -2.78 19.94
N PRO A 175 1.33 -4.06 19.80
CA PRO A 175 1.40 -4.75 18.51
C PRO A 175 0.58 -4.09 17.39
N ILE A 176 -0.50 -3.37 17.74
CA ILE A 176 -1.33 -2.63 16.78
C ILE A 176 -0.67 -1.29 16.41
N GLN A 177 -0.03 -0.61 17.37
CA GLN A 177 0.77 0.59 17.09
C GLN A 177 1.92 0.27 16.12
N ALA A 178 2.65 -0.82 16.39
CA ALA A 178 3.71 -1.32 15.52
C ALA A 178 3.20 -1.62 14.11
N ALA A 179 2.07 -2.32 14.00
CA ALA A 179 1.44 -2.62 12.72
C ALA A 179 1.00 -1.36 11.97
N ALA A 180 0.47 -0.36 12.67
CA ALA A 180 0.06 0.91 12.08
C ALA A 180 1.27 1.68 11.52
N ALA A 181 2.38 1.72 12.25
CA ALA A 181 3.62 2.30 11.77
C ALA A 181 4.14 1.57 10.52
N GLU A 182 4.27 0.23 10.57
CA GLU A 182 4.67 -0.58 9.40
C GLU A 182 3.75 -0.34 8.19
N ALA A 183 2.43 -0.28 8.41
CA ALA A 183 1.44 -0.04 7.37
C ALA A 183 1.62 1.33 6.72
N LEU A 184 1.91 2.38 7.50
CA LEU A 184 2.22 3.72 7.03
C LEU A 184 3.51 3.80 6.21
N GLY A 185 4.44 2.84 6.37
CA GLY A 185 5.64 2.72 5.53
C GLY A 185 5.37 2.37 4.06
N ASN A 186 4.16 1.91 3.71
CA ASN A 186 3.77 1.70 2.31
C ASN A 186 3.60 3.02 1.54
N TYR A 187 3.41 4.14 2.23
CA TYR A 187 3.24 5.48 1.64
C TYR A 187 4.58 6.14 1.28
N ARG A 188 5.70 5.40 1.29
CA ARG A 188 7.05 5.92 0.96
C ARG A 188 7.22 6.41 -0.48
N LYS A 189 6.28 6.11 -1.37
CA LYS A 189 6.28 6.61 -2.76
C LYS A 189 5.29 7.76 -2.99
N GLU A 190 4.57 8.17 -1.95
CA GLU A 190 3.66 9.31 -2.02
C GLU A 190 4.41 10.63 -2.08
N ASP A 191 3.67 11.68 -2.40
CA ASP A 191 4.15 13.05 -2.34
C ASP A 191 4.89 13.34 -1.04
N GLN A 192 5.98 14.10 -1.15
CA GLN A 192 6.83 14.46 -0.03
C GLN A 192 6.02 15.08 1.13
N LYS A 193 4.97 15.84 0.83
CA LYS A 193 4.06 16.41 1.84
C LYS A 193 3.41 15.32 2.69
N ILE A 194 2.88 14.28 2.06
CA ILE A 194 2.23 13.14 2.75
C ILE A 194 3.26 12.39 3.58
N ARG A 195 4.44 12.11 3.02
CA ARG A 195 5.51 11.41 3.76
C ARG A 195 5.95 12.18 5.00
N LYS A 196 6.05 13.50 4.91
CA LYS A 196 6.37 14.38 6.05
C LYS A 196 5.29 14.38 7.13
N GLU A 197 4.01 14.44 6.74
CA GLU A 197 2.88 14.36 7.67
C GLU A 197 2.93 13.04 8.45
N ILE A 198 3.09 11.91 7.75
CA ILE A 198 3.21 10.59 8.38
C ILE A 198 4.43 10.53 9.30
N PHE A 199 5.59 11.00 8.81
CA PHE A 199 6.84 11.00 9.57
C PHE A 199 6.69 11.76 10.88
N GLU A 200 6.09 12.95 10.86
CA GLU A 200 5.91 13.78 12.04
C GLU A 200 5.05 13.07 13.10
N GLU A 201 3.95 12.44 12.69
CA GLU A 201 3.06 11.71 13.60
C GLU A 201 3.76 10.49 14.23
N ILE A 202 4.55 9.73 13.45
CA ILE A 202 5.37 8.64 13.97
C ILE A 202 6.42 9.17 14.95
N LEU A 203 7.09 10.28 14.62
CA LEU A 203 8.11 10.89 15.47
C LEU A 203 7.52 11.36 16.81
N LYS A 204 6.32 11.94 16.82
CA LYS A 204 5.62 12.34 18.05
C LYS A 204 5.41 11.14 18.97
N VAL A 205 4.89 10.04 18.44
CA VAL A 205 4.60 8.83 19.23
C VAL A 205 5.89 8.16 19.70
N LEU A 206 6.91 8.03 18.85
CA LEU A 206 8.19 7.46 19.24
C LEU A 206 8.85 8.26 20.37
N ASN A 207 8.86 9.58 20.29
CA ASN A 207 9.38 10.45 21.34
C ASN A 207 8.59 10.31 22.64
N SER A 208 7.26 10.25 22.56
CA SER A 208 6.42 10.07 23.74
C SER A 208 6.73 8.76 24.46
N ALA A 209 6.84 7.65 23.71
CA ALA A 209 7.16 6.35 24.27
C ALA A 209 8.59 6.28 24.82
N TYR A 210 9.55 6.89 24.13
CA TYR A 210 10.93 6.99 24.60
C TYR A 210 11.02 7.76 25.92
N ASN A 211 10.39 8.94 26.01
CA ASN A 211 10.39 9.74 27.23
C ASN A 211 9.69 9.01 28.39
N ALA A 212 8.62 8.25 28.13
CA ALA A 212 7.96 7.45 29.15
C ALA A 212 8.88 6.35 29.68
N LYS A 213 9.62 5.67 28.80
CA LYS A 213 10.63 4.67 29.16
C LYS A 213 11.77 5.27 30.00
N GLU A 214 12.31 6.43 29.62
CA GLU A 214 13.42 7.08 30.32
C GLU A 214 13.00 7.71 31.66
N GLY A 215 11.81 8.32 31.72
CA GLY A 215 11.33 9.04 32.90
C GLY A 215 10.86 8.13 34.04
N ALA A 216 10.59 6.85 33.76
CA ALA A 216 10.15 5.87 34.74
C ALA A 216 10.95 4.57 34.55
N SER A 217 12.23 4.58 34.95
CA SER A 217 13.16 3.46 34.73
C SER A 217 12.74 2.13 35.38
N THR A 218 11.73 2.12 36.25
CA THR A 218 11.11 0.94 36.86
C THR A 218 9.76 0.56 36.26
N ASP A 219 9.20 1.38 35.36
CA ASP A 219 7.94 1.09 34.68
C ASP A 219 8.16 0.09 33.55
N ARG A 220 7.88 -1.17 33.86
CA ARG A 220 8.01 -2.29 32.92
C ARG A 220 7.04 -2.18 31.75
N GLU A 221 5.85 -1.59 31.94
CA GLU A 221 4.88 -1.44 30.84
C GLU A 221 5.35 -0.42 29.81
N ALA A 222 5.95 0.68 30.25
CA ALA A 222 6.55 1.68 29.37
C ALA A 222 7.73 1.11 28.57
N GLN A 223 8.59 0.31 29.23
CA GLN A 223 9.70 -0.39 28.58
C GLN A 223 9.20 -1.38 27.52
N GLU A 224 8.29 -2.30 27.90
CA GLU A 224 7.74 -3.31 26.99
C GLU A 224 7.03 -2.66 25.79
N ARG A 225 6.27 -1.59 26.01
CA ARG A 225 5.64 -0.84 24.91
C ARG A 225 6.69 -0.27 23.95
N TYR A 226 7.69 0.44 24.47
CA TYR A 226 8.72 1.05 23.64
C TYR A 226 9.47 -0.01 22.82
N ASP A 227 9.85 -1.12 23.44
CA ASP A 227 10.61 -2.19 22.79
C ASP A 227 9.81 -2.84 21.64
N VAL A 228 8.48 -2.90 21.74
CA VAL A 228 7.60 -3.40 20.66
C VAL A 228 7.49 -2.40 19.49
N ILE A 229 7.39 -1.10 19.76
CA ILE A 229 7.03 -0.12 18.73
C ILE A 229 8.24 0.59 18.09
N ALA A 230 9.37 0.66 18.78
CA ALA A 230 10.51 1.47 18.34
C ALA A 230 11.06 1.04 16.97
N ALA A 231 11.34 -0.24 16.79
CA ALA A 231 11.91 -0.75 15.53
C ALA A 231 10.98 -0.54 14.32
N PRO A 232 9.67 -0.90 14.39
CA PRO A 232 8.68 -0.55 13.36
C PRO A 232 8.64 0.93 12.99
N MET A 233 8.63 1.81 13.99
CA MET A 233 8.55 3.26 13.80
C MET A 233 9.83 3.82 13.17
N ILE A 234 11.00 3.43 13.67
CA ILE A 234 12.30 3.85 13.13
C ILE A 234 12.44 3.38 11.68
N THR A 235 12.17 2.11 11.39
CA THR A 235 12.26 1.55 10.03
C THR A 235 11.34 2.30 9.06
N THR A 236 10.13 2.63 9.52
CA THR A 236 9.17 3.40 8.72
C THR A 236 9.69 4.81 8.43
N MET A 237 10.20 5.51 9.45
CA MET A 237 10.79 6.85 9.27
C MET A 237 11.99 6.84 8.33
N GLN A 238 12.85 5.82 8.39
CA GLN A 238 13.95 5.62 7.42
C GLN A 238 13.40 5.48 6.00
N GLY A 239 12.39 4.63 5.81
CA GLY A 239 11.76 4.41 4.50
C GLY A 239 11.06 5.65 3.93
N LEU A 240 10.45 6.49 4.79
CA LEU A 240 9.77 7.71 4.35
C LEU A 240 10.75 8.83 3.97
N SER A 241 11.89 8.92 4.68
CA SER A 241 12.84 10.02 4.57
C SER A 241 14.09 9.71 3.74
N GLY A 242 14.43 8.43 3.54
CA GLY A 242 15.72 8.00 3.01
C GLY A 242 16.89 8.10 3.99
N ALA A 243 16.68 8.64 5.20
CA ALA A 243 17.75 8.82 6.18
C ALA A 243 18.10 7.51 6.92
N THR A 244 19.36 7.41 7.38
CA THR A 244 19.88 6.24 8.09
C THR A 244 19.96 6.44 9.61
N VAL A 245 19.14 7.31 10.17
CA VAL A 245 19.11 7.62 11.61
C VAL A 245 18.51 6.45 12.40
N ARG A 246 19.07 6.16 13.59
CA ARG A 246 18.69 4.97 14.39
C ARG A 246 18.20 5.29 15.79
N THR A 247 18.51 6.45 16.37
CA THR A 247 18.12 6.77 17.75
C THR A 247 16.97 7.78 17.78
N PRO A 248 16.06 7.72 18.78
CA PRO A 248 14.95 8.68 18.89
C PRO A 248 15.41 10.14 19.01
N ASN A 249 16.48 10.41 19.76
CA ASN A 249 17.00 11.76 19.95
C ASN A 249 17.54 12.34 18.64
N ASP A 250 18.31 11.55 17.88
CA ASP A 250 18.85 11.98 16.59
C ASP A 250 17.73 12.25 15.57
N TRP A 251 16.63 11.49 15.63
CA TRP A 251 15.48 11.73 14.76
C TRP A 251 14.84 13.09 14.98
N ARG A 252 14.80 13.58 16.22
CA ARG A 252 14.27 14.91 16.53
C ARG A 252 15.16 16.00 15.93
N SER A 253 16.48 15.88 16.07
CA SER A 253 17.44 16.80 15.46
C SER A 253 17.33 16.78 13.94
N TRP A 254 17.36 15.58 13.35
CA TRP A 254 17.22 15.39 11.91
C TRP A 254 15.92 16.01 11.37
N TRP A 255 14.79 15.82 12.05
CA TRP A 255 13.52 16.43 11.63
C TRP A 255 13.58 17.95 11.61
N ASN A 256 14.16 18.56 12.65
CA ASN A 256 14.27 20.01 12.71
C ASN A 256 15.11 20.58 11.55
N ASP A 257 16.17 19.88 11.16
CA ASP A 257 17.06 20.27 10.08
C ASP A 257 16.47 20.02 8.68
N ASN A 258 15.54 19.07 8.54
CA ASN A 258 15.07 18.58 7.24
C ASN A 258 13.58 18.80 6.95
N LYS A 259 12.76 19.20 7.92
CA LYS A 259 11.30 19.40 7.72
C LYS A 259 10.95 20.42 6.63
N ARG A 260 11.81 21.42 6.42
CA ARG A 260 11.65 22.46 5.38
C ARG A 260 12.39 22.16 4.08
N LYS A 261 13.27 21.15 4.04
CA LYS A 261 14.07 20.79 2.86
C LYS A 261 13.28 19.89 1.91
N LYS A 262 13.68 19.84 0.65
CA LYS A 262 13.25 18.79 -0.28
C LYS A 262 14.00 17.50 0.04
N TRP A 263 13.28 16.38 0.06
CA TRP A 263 13.83 15.07 0.45
C TRP A 263 14.24 14.25 -0.78
N ASP A 264 13.70 14.58 -1.96
CA ASP A 264 13.91 13.85 -3.21
C ASP A 264 15.02 14.45 -4.09
N ASP A 265 15.64 15.56 -3.64
CA ASP A 265 16.73 16.23 -4.34
C ASP A 265 18.12 15.76 -3.84
N VAL A 266 18.18 14.62 -3.13
CA VAL A 266 19.38 14.06 -2.48
C VAL A 266 19.75 12.71 -3.09
#